data_AF-A0A532DK19-F1
#
_entry.id   AF-A0A532DK19-F1
#
_cell.length_a   1.000
_cell.length_b   1.000
_cell.length_c   1.000
_cell.angle_alpha   90.00
_cell.angle_beta   90.00
_cell.angle_gamma   90.00
#
_symmetry.space_group_name_H-M   'P 1'
#
loop_
_entity.id
_entity.type
_entity.pdbx_description
1 polymer ?
#
loop_
_entity_poly.entity_id
_entity_poly.type
_entity_poly.pdbx_seq_one_letter_code
_entity_poly.pdbx_strand_id
1 'polypeptide(L)'
;MAAYNAGEGKVMRAMRKTQSEDFDDLARTRLIRRETKEYVPRFMAATIIAKNPEQFGFDPDEDLVPHQFEEVVVLRPVALHAIAQTTGIALPELKRLNPELRRDGTPPDGHEYHLKVPIGQRAAVEQALEKIPTWNPPPIVTKQGPVHSVQVRDGWYRVRGGDSLATIAKRFRLSVHDLKARNHLPSHRIKPGDLLAVAPHAR
;
A
#
# COMPACT_ATOMS: atom_id res chain seq x y z
N MET A 1 -18.04 -14.28 -6.71
CA MET A 1 -17.34 -13.11 -7.30
C MET A 1 -17.71 -11.78 -6.65
N ALA A 2 -19.00 -11.44 -6.46
CA ALA A 2 -19.41 -10.16 -5.84
C ALA A 2 -18.91 -9.93 -4.40
N ALA A 3 -18.69 -11.01 -3.63
CA ALA A 3 -18.14 -10.95 -2.27
C ALA A 3 -16.72 -10.37 -2.19
N TYR A 4 -15.96 -10.39 -3.29
CA TYR A 4 -14.60 -9.82 -3.34
C TYR A 4 -14.59 -8.32 -3.05
N ASN A 5 -15.61 -7.59 -3.51
CA ASN A 5 -15.72 -6.14 -3.34
C ASN A 5 -16.61 -5.76 -2.13
N ALA A 6 -17.74 -6.45 -1.92
CA ALA A 6 -18.67 -6.12 -0.83
C ALA A 6 -18.35 -6.75 0.52
N GLY A 7 -17.48 -7.76 0.56
CA GLY A 7 -17.32 -8.67 1.68
C GLY A 7 -18.42 -9.73 1.73
N GLU A 8 -18.04 -10.97 2.05
CA GLU A 8 -18.93 -12.14 2.06
C GLU A 8 -20.17 -11.94 2.96
N GLY A 9 -19.98 -11.42 4.17
CA GLY A 9 -21.09 -11.20 5.11
C GLY A 9 -22.15 -10.20 4.61
N LYS A 10 -21.77 -9.21 3.80
CA LYS A 10 -22.75 -8.28 3.20
C LYS A 10 -23.55 -8.95 2.10
N VAL A 11 -22.90 -9.76 1.26
CA VAL A 11 -23.56 -10.52 0.19
C VAL A 11 -24.52 -11.55 0.79
N MET A 12 -24.09 -12.30 1.82
CA MET A 12 -24.94 -13.27 2.51
C MET A 12 -26.18 -12.63 3.14
N ARG A 13 -26.05 -11.43 3.73
CA ARG A 13 -27.20 -10.68 4.25
C ARG A 13 -28.14 -10.23 3.13
N ALA A 14 -27.60 -9.86 1.97
CA ALA A 14 -28.40 -9.49 0.82
C ALA A 14 -29.19 -10.70 0.29
N MET A 15 -28.53 -11.85 0.07
CA MET A 15 -29.17 -13.10 -0.37
C MET A 15 -30.29 -13.55 0.57
N ARG A 16 -30.05 -13.54 1.88
CA ARG A 16 -31.08 -13.87 2.89
C ARG A 16 -32.28 -12.93 2.85
N LYS A 17 -32.07 -11.65 2.53
CA LYS A 17 -33.13 -10.64 2.47
C LYS A 17 -33.89 -10.64 1.15
N THR A 18 -33.26 -11.03 0.06
CA THR A 18 -33.92 -11.21 -1.25
C THR A 18 -34.49 -12.61 -1.45
N GLN A 19 -34.13 -13.56 -0.58
CA GLN A 19 -34.44 -14.99 -0.74
C GLN A 19 -34.03 -15.53 -2.12
N SER A 20 -32.94 -14.99 -2.66
CA SER A 20 -32.41 -15.35 -3.97
C SER A 20 -30.90 -15.47 -3.89
N GLU A 21 -30.37 -16.46 -4.61
CA GLU A 21 -28.94 -16.68 -4.76
C GLU A 21 -28.39 -16.08 -6.05
N ASP A 22 -29.29 -15.58 -6.92
CA ASP A 22 -28.95 -15.05 -8.23
C ASP A 22 -28.38 -13.64 -8.13
N PHE A 23 -27.22 -13.43 -8.77
CA PHE A 23 -26.54 -12.15 -8.76
C PHE A 23 -27.40 -11.02 -9.33
N ASP A 24 -28.17 -11.29 -10.38
CA ASP A 24 -29.01 -10.30 -11.06
C ASP A 24 -30.11 -9.78 -10.12
N ASP A 25 -30.69 -10.65 -9.30
CA ASP A 25 -31.68 -10.25 -8.30
C ASP A 25 -31.06 -9.36 -7.25
N LEU A 26 -29.88 -9.72 -6.75
CA LEU A 26 -29.13 -8.89 -5.82
C LEU A 26 -28.75 -7.53 -6.44
N ALA A 27 -28.33 -7.53 -7.72
CA ALA A 27 -27.91 -6.34 -8.44
C ALA A 27 -29.07 -5.37 -8.72
N ARG A 28 -30.31 -5.86 -8.83
CA ARG A 28 -31.51 -5.01 -8.93
C ARG A 28 -31.88 -4.34 -7.59
N THR A 29 -31.38 -4.81 -6.46
CA THR A 29 -31.69 -4.22 -5.14
C THR A 29 -30.72 -3.10 -4.71
N ARG A 30 -31.06 -2.36 -3.65
CA ARG A 30 -30.14 -1.41 -2.99
C ARG A 30 -29.23 -2.05 -1.93
N LEU A 31 -29.23 -3.38 -1.79
CA LEU A 31 -28.56 -4.10 -0.69
C LEU A 31 -27.04 -4.20 -0.89
N ILE A 32 -26.59 -4.14 -2.14
CA ILE A 32 -25.17 -4.08 -2.51
C ILE A 32 -24.84 -2.77 -3.23
N ARG A 33 -23.62 -2.27 -3.04
CA ARG A 33 -23.17 -0.98 -3.61
C ARG A 33 -22.96 -1.09 -5.11
N ARG A 34 -23.01 0.05 -5.82
CA ARG A 34 -22.81 0.11 -7.27
C ARG A 34 -21.50 -0.55 -7.73
N GLU A 35 -20.40 -0.27 -7.02
CA GLU A 35 -19.08 -0.90 -7.27
C GLU A 35 -19.15 -2.44 -7.25
N THR A 36 -19.92 -3.02 -6.33
CA THR A 36 -20.11 -4.46 -6.21
C THR A 36 -20.96 -5.02 -7.35
N LYS A 37 -22.00 -4.28 -7.77
CA LYS A 37 -22.87 -4.67 -8.91
C LYS A 37 -22.12 -4.65 -10.23
N GLU A 38 -21.22 -3.69 -10.40
CA GLU A 38 -20.43 -3.54 -11.63
C GLU A 38 -19.25 -4.52 -11.70
N TYR A 39 -18.85 -5.14 -10.58
CA TYR A 39 -17.70 -6.03 -10.54
C TYR A 39 -17.85 -7.27 -11.45
N VAL A 40 -19.00 -7.95 -11.37
CA VAL A 40 -19.23 -9.17 -12.17
C VAL A 40 -19.33 -8.84 -13.67
N PRO A 41 -20.15 -7.85 -14.11
CA PRO A 41 -20.19 -7.44 -15.51
C PRO A 41 -18.83 -6.97 -16.06
N ARG A 42 -18.03 -6.23 -15.27
CA ARG A 42 -16.69 -5.80 -15.70
C ARG A 42 -15.73 -6.98 -15.89
N PHE A 43 -15.78 -7.97 -14.99
CA PHE A 43 -14.97 -9.17 -15.13
C PHE A 43 -15.39 -9.99 -16.37
N MET A 44 -16.70 -10.12 -16.61
CA MET A 44 -17.22 -10.76 -17.82
C MET A 44 -16.79 -10.01 -19.10
N ALA A 45 -16.92 -8.69 -19.13
CA ALA A 45 -16.47 -7.86 -20.24
C ALA A 45 -14.97 -8.02 -20.50
N ALA A 46 -14.14 -7.95 -19.45
CA ALA A 46 -12.69 -8.17 -19.57
C ALA A 46 -12.37 -9.58 -20.11
N THR A 47 -13.11 -10.61 -19.67
CA THR A 47 -12.96 -11.98 -20.18
C THR A 47 -13.35 -12.08 -21.65
N ILE A 48 -14.43 -11.42 -22.07
CA ILE A 48 -14.89 -11.41 -23.46
C ILE A 48 -13.88 -10.68 -24.35
N ILE A 49 -13.36 -9.54 -23.91
CA ILE A 49 -12.33 -8.76 -24.60
C ILE A 49 -11.05 -9.59 -24.72
N ALA A 50 -10.56 -10.18 -23.64
CA ALA A 50 -9.35 -10.99 -23.64
C ALA A 50 -9.45 -12.23 -24.55
N LYS A 51 -10.66 -12.78 -24.74
CA LYS A 51 -10.91 -13.89 -25.67
C LYS A 51 -11.05 -13.46 -27.13
N ASN A 52 -11.35 -12.19 -27.39
CA ASN A 52 -11.59 -11.66 -28.74
C ASN A 52 -10.92 -10.28 -28.93
N PRO A 53 -9.61 -10.14 -28.67
CA PRO A 53 -8.95 -8.83 -28.58
C PRO A 53 -9.11 -8.01 -29.87
N GLU A 54 -8.92 -8.64 -31.03
CA GLU A 54 -9.02 -8.00 -32.35
C GLU A 54 -10.41 -7.41 -32.62
N GLN A 55 -11.49 -8.10 -32.19
CA GLN A 55 -12.87 -7.61 -32.36
C GLN A 55 -13.15 -6.33 -31.58
N PHE A 56 -12.38 -6.09 -30.51
CA PHE A 56 -12.47 -4.89 -29.69
C PHE A 56 -11.33 -3.90 -29.97
N GLY A 57 -10.56 -4.10 -31.05
CA GLY A 57 -9.51 -3.20 -31.49
C GLY A 57 -8.20 -3.32 -30.71
N PHE A 58 -8.00 -4.42 -29.98
CA PHE A 58 -6.72 -4.74 -29.35
C PHE A 58 -5.90 -5.64 -30.29
N ASP A 59 -4.64 -5.28 -30.49
CA ASP A 59 -3.68 -6.13 -31.18
C ASP A 59 -2.90 -6.96 -30.14
N PRO A 60 -3.08 -8.30 -30.09
CA PRO A 60 -2.39 -9.14 -29.12
C PRO A 60 -0.87 -9.20 -29.35
N ASP A 61 -0.42 -8.84 -30.55
CA ASP A 61 0.99 -8.79 -30.96
C ASP A 61 1.57 -7.38 -30.89
N GLU A 62 0.83 -6.40 -30.34
CA GLU A 62 1.34 -5.04 -30.09
C GLU A 62 2.47 -5.10 -29.06
N ASP A 63 3.70 -5.25 -29.60
CA ASP A 63 5.02 -5.24 -28.98
C ASP A 63 5.01 -5.20 -27.44
N LEU A 64 4.69 -6.36 -26.82
CA LEU A 64 4.94 -6.62 -25.42
C LEU A 64 6.44 -6.84 -25.18
N VAL A 65 7.30 -5.90 -25.61
CA VAL A 65 8.73 -5.97 -25.32
C VAL A 65 8.88 -5.82 -23.80
N PRO A 66 9.26 -6.88 -23.07
CA PRO A 66 9.38 -6.79 -21.63
C PRO A 66 10.41 -5.71 -21.32
N HIS A 67 10.07 -4.81 -20.39
CA HIS A 67 11.05 -3.84 -19.93
C HIS A 67 12.26 -4.59 -19.38
N GLN A 68 13.42 -4.36 -19.99
CA GLN A 68 14.66 -4.94 -19.50
C GLN A 68 15.20 -4.07 -18.39
N PHE A 69 15.51 -4.67 -17.25
CA PHE A 69 16.01 -3.98 -16.06
C PHE A 69 16.93 -4.89 -15.25
N GLU A 70 17.73 -4.27 -14.39
CA GLU A 70 18.46 -4.93 -13.31
C GLU A 70 17.81 -4.57 -11.97
N GLU A 71 18.01 -5.40 -10.95
CA GLU A 71 17.52 -5.13 -9.60
C GLU A 71 18.67 -4.73 -8.66
N VAL A 72 18.39 -3.72 -7.83
CA VAL A 72 19.25 -3.29 -6.73
C VAL A 72 18.49 -3.44 -5.43
N VAL A 73 19.10 -4.12 -4.46
CA VAL A 73 18.50 -4.29 -3.13
C VAL A 73 18.63 -3.00 -2.33
N VAL A 74 17.50 -2.49 -1.84
CA VAL A 74 17.40 -1.28 -1.05
C VAL A 74 16.82 -1.63 0.32
N LEU A 75 17.62 -1.46 1.37
CA LEU A 75 17.26 -1.84 2.76
C LEU A 75 16.66 -0.68 3.58
N ARG A 76 16.45 0.48 2.97
CA ARG A 76 15.95 1.67 3.65
C ARG A 76 15.17 2.57 2.69
N PRO A 77 14.30 3.45 3.19
CA PRO A 77 13.59 4.39 2.33
C PRO A 77 14.57 5.34 1.61
N VAL A 78 14.45 5.44 0.29
CA VAL A 78 15.30 6.28 -0.57
C VAL A 78 14.42 7.00 -1.59
N ALA A 79 14.71 8.28 -1.83
CA ALA A 79 13.98 9.08 -2.80
C ALA A 79 14.52 8.82 -4.22
N LEU A 80 13.63 8.60 -5.18
CA LEU A 80 14.02 8.33 -6.57
C LEU A 80 14.77 9.52 -7.19
N HIS A 81 14.41 10.75 -6.82
CA HIS A 81 15.12 11.95 -7.30
C HIS A 81 16.58 12.00 -6.82
N ALA A 82 16.88 11.49 -5.61
CA ALA A 82 18.24 11.46 -5.08
C ALA A 82 19.10 10.44 -5.82
N ILE A 83 18.50 9.31 -6.24
CA ILE A 83 19.15 8.32 -7.10
C ILE A 83 19.43 8.96 -8.47
N ALA A 84 18.41 9.56 -9.09
CA ALA A 84 18.53 10.24 -10.38
C ALA A 84 19.65 11.31 -10.39
N GLN A 85 19.73 12.14 -9.36
CA GLN A 85 20.76 13.18 -9.23
C GLN A 85 22.17 12.62 -9.07
N THR A 86 22.32 11.48 -8.40
CA THR A 86 23.64 10.90 -8.12
C THR A 86 24.15 10.03 -9.27
N THR A 87 23.27 9.32 -9.98
CA THR A 87 23.63 8.37 -11.03
C THR A 87 23.43 8.88 -12.45
N GLY A 88 22.73 10.02 -12.62
CA GLY A 88 22.36 10.56 -13.92
C GLY A 88 21.19 9.84 -14.61
N ILE A 89 20.57 8.83 -13.97
CA ILE A 89 19.38 8.17 -14.52
C ILE A 89 18.22 9.17 -14.52
N ALA A 90 17.50 9.28 -15.64
CA ALA A 90 16.33 10.14 -15.71
C ALA A 90 15.26 9.69 -14.70
N LEU A 91 14.74 10.61 -13.89
CA LEU A 91 13.65 10.30 -12.94
C LEU A 91 12.41 9.67 -13.60
N PRO A 92 11.95 10.12 -14.79
CA PRO A 92 10.86 9.46 -15.50
C PRO A 92 11.15 8.00 -15.83
N GLU A 93 12.40 7.65 -16.12
CA GLU A 93 12.81 6.29 -16.42
C GLU A 93 12.74 5.40 -15.17
N LEU A 94 13.23 5.88 -14.03
CA LEU A 94 13.07 5.17 -12.75
C LEU A 94 11.58 4.94 -12.42
N LYS A 95 10.71 5.92 -12.69
CA LYS A 95 9.26 5.77 -12.49
C LYS A 95 8.63 4.76 -13.45
N ARG A 96 9.06 4.76 -14.71
CA ARG A 96 8.59 3.83 -15.74
C ARG A 96 8.93 2.38 -15.40
N LEU A 97 10.13 2.14 -14.86
CA LEU A 97 10.57 0.81 -14.44
C LEU A 97 9.93 0.37 -13.12
N ASN A 98 9.49 1.30 -12.26
CA ASN A 98 8.92 1.00 -10.94
C ASN A 98 7.49 1.57 -10.79
N PRO A 99 6.52 1.19 -11.63
CA PRO A 99 5.14 1.71 -11.58
C PRO A 99 4.39 1.37 -10.28
N GLU A 100 4.86 0.36 -9.54
CA GLU A 100 4.36 0.01 -8.21
C GLU A 100 4.64 1.10 -7.15
N LEU A 101 5.65 1.94 -7.36
CA LEU A 101 6.00 3.03 -6.46
C LEU A 101 5.04 4.20 -6.67
N ARG A 102 4.00 4.24 -5.82
CA ARG A 102 2.99 5.30 -5.83
C ARG A 102 3.50 6.67 -5.37
N ARG A 103 4.75 6.76 -4.89
CA ARG A 103 5.41 7.98 -4.45
C ARG A 103 6.79 8.10 -5.09
N ASP A 104 7.42 9.25 -4.92
CA ASP A 104 8.76 9.54 -5.44
C ASP A 104 9.90 8.87 -4.64
N GLY A 105 9.68 7.68 -4.07
CA GLY A 105 10.67 6.94 -3.29
C GLY A 105 10.24 5.54 -2.91
N THR A 106 11.21 4.74 -2.46
CA THR A 106 11.02 3.35 -2.04
C THR A 106 10.16 3.24 -0.77
N PRO A 107 9.59 2.05 -0.47
CA PRO A 107 8.68 1.86 0.65
C PRO A 107 9.24 2.39 1.99
N PRO A 108 8.40 3.08 2.80
CA PRO A 108 8.85 3.73 4.03
C PRO A 108 8.96 2.79 5.24
N ASP A 109 8.58 1.52 5.10
CA ASP A 109 8.59 0.50 6.14
C ASP A 109 10.00 -0.08 6.39
N GLY A 110 10.96 0.20 5.51
CA GLY A 110 12.35 -0.21 5.68
C GLY A 110 12.56 -1.72 5.51
N HIS A 111 11.59 -2.41 4.91
CA HIS A 111 11.80 -3.76 4.43
C HIS A 111 12.67 -3.75 3.18
N GLU A 112 13.27 -4.90 2.90
CA GLU A 112 14.02 -5.15 1.67
C GLU A 112 13.14 -4.83 0.45
N TYR A 113 13.63 -3.94 -0.41
CA TYR A 113 12.96 -3.54 -1.63
C TYR A 113 13.88 -3.72 -2.84
N HIS A 114 13.38 -4.40 -3.87
CA HIS A 114 14.08 -4.62 -5.12
C HIS A 114 13.77 -3.47 -6.08
N LEU A 115 14.68 -2.50 -6.17
CA LEU A 115 14.54 -1.36 -7.06
C LEU A 115 14.97 -1.75 -8.47
N LYS A 116 14.08 -1.56 -9.45
CA LYS A 116 14.38 -1.81 -10.87
C LYS A 116 15.10 -0.62 -11.47
N VAL A 117 16.21 -0.87 -12.15
CA VAL A 117 17.07 0.14 -12.75
C VAL A 117 17.44 -0.27 -14.17
N PRO A 118 17.82 0.67 -15.06
CA PRO A 118 18.28 0.32 -16.40
C PRO A 118 19.48 -0.63 -16.38
N ILE A 119 19.61 -1.48 -17.40
CA ILE A 119 20.76 -2.38 -17.56
C ILE A 119 22.08 -1.58 -17.51
N GLY A 120 23.08 -2.13 -16.83
CA GLY A 120 24.40 -1.53 -16.67
C GLY A 120 24.49 -0.45 -15.58
N GLN A 121 23.36 -0.05 -14.97
CA GLN A 121 23.33 0.98 -13.93
C GLN A 121 23.33 0.42 -12.50
N ARG A 122 23.25 -0.90 -12.29
CA ARG A 122 23.23 -1.52 -10.95
C ARG A 122 24.38 -1.05 -10.07
N ALA A 123 25.62 -1.17 -10.54
CA ALA A 123 26.81 -0.81 -9.76
C ALA A 123 26.84 0.68 -9.39
N ALA A 124 26.42 1.56 -10.31
CA ALA A 124 26.35 2.99 -10.05
C ALA A 124 25.30 3.33 -8.98
N VAL A 125 24.16 2.64 -8.99
CA VAL A 125 23.10 2.82 -8.00
C VAL A 125 23.51 2.26 -6.64
N GLU A 126 24.13 1.08 -6.58
CA GLU A 126 24.67 0.52 -5.33
C GLU A 126 25.65 1.50 -4.66
N GLN A 127 26.57 2.11 -5.41
CA GLN A 127 27.47 3.14 -4.89
C GLN A 127 26.74 4.43 -4.48
N ALA A 128 25.72 4.84 -5.22
CA ALA A 128 24.92 6.00 -4.86
C ALA A 128 24.17 5.80 -3.54
N LEU A 129 23.71 4.57 -3.26
CA LEU A 129 23.03 4.23 -2.02
C LEU A 129 23.92 4.38 -0.77
N GLU A 130 25.24 4.42 -0.88
CA GLU A 130 26.11 4.73 0.26
C GLU A 130 26.06 6.23 0.64
N LYS A 131 25.83 7.10 -0.36
CA LYS A 131 25.91 8.56 -0.21
C LYS A 131 24.56 9.23 0.03
N ILE A 132 23.48 8.62 -0.45
CA ILE A 132 22.13 9.20 -0.38
C ILE A 132 21.57 9.09 1.04
N PRO A 133 21.02 10.15 1.66
CA PRO A 133 20.39 10.05 2.98
C PRO A 133 19.09 9.22 2.95
N THR A 134 18.64 8.76 4.11
CA THR A 134 17.33 8.09 4.23
C THR A 134 16.21 9.08 3.95
N TRP A 135 15.33 8.72 3.02
CA TRP A 135 14.18 9.52 2.67
C TRP A 135 13.10 9.43 3.74
N ASN A 136 12.56 10.58 4.13
CA ASN A 136 11.43 10.65 5.06
C ASN A 136 10.24 11.28 4.34
N PRO A 137 9.32 10.49 3.77
CA PRO A 137 8.21 11.05 3.04
C PRO A 137 7.27 11.86 3.93
N PRO A 138 6.61 12.91 3.39
CA PRO A 138 5.55 13.59 4.11
C PRO A 138 4.43 12.60 4.48
N PRO A 139 3.75 12.80 5.62
CA PRO A 139 2.62 11.95 6.03
C PRO A 139 1.50 11.97 4.99
N ILE A 140 0.83 10.83 4.80
CA ILE A 140 -0.38 10.76 3.97
C ILE A 140 -1.48 11.50 4.70
N VAL A 141 -1.91 12.66 4.23
CA VAL A 141 -3.09 13.31 4.80
C VAL A 141 -4.34 12.58 4.31
N THR A 142 -5.05 11.92 5.23
CA THR A 142 -6.38 11.35 4.95
C THR A 142 -7.46 12.27 5.51
N LYS A 143 -8.73 12.01 5.19
CA LYS A 143 -9.87 12.74 5.78
C LYS A 143 -9.93 12.63 7.32
N GLN A 144 -9.19 11.70 7.92
CA GLN A 144 -9.01 11.58 9.38
C GLN A 144 -7.70 12.19 9.90
N GLY A 145 -6.97 12.96 9.08
CA GLY A 145 -5.68 13.56 9.44
C GLY A 145 -4.45 12.81 8.87
N PRO A 146 -3.23 13.27 9.18
CA PRO A 146 -1.98 12.71 8.66
C PRO A 146 -1.70 11.27 9.16
N VAL A 147 -1.77 10.32 8.24
CA VAL A 147 -1.25 8.95 8.35
C VAL A 147 0.25 8.98 8.02
N HIS A 148 1.07 9.19 9.05
CA HIS A 148 2.50 8.93 8.94
C HIS A 148 2.75 7.42 8.73
N SER A 149 3.61 7.06 7.77
CA SER A 149 4.43 5.85 7.88
C SER A 149 5.41 6.12 9.01
N VAL A 150 5.20 5.47 10.16
CA VAL A 150 5.92 5.83 11.37
C VAL A 150 7.26 5.11 11.37
N GLN A 151 8.34 5.89 11.38
CA GLN A 151 9.64 5.44 11.83
C GLN A 151 9.49 4.92 13.27
N VAL A 152 9.48 3.60 13.42
CA VAL A 152 9.68 2.95 14.71
C VAL A 152 11.18 3.01 14.96
N ARG A 153 11.65 4.05 15.64
CA ARG A 153 13.01 4.03 16.22
C ARG A 153 12.91 3.24 17.52
N ASP A 154 13.62 2.12 17.61
CA ASP A 154 13.82 1.33 18.81
C ASP A 154 12.54 0.86 19.54
N GLY A 155 11.46 0.63 18.79
CA GLY A 155 10.19 0.16 19.34
C GLY A 155 9.33 1.24 20.00
N TRP A 156 9.66 2.52 19.86
CA TRP A 156 8.93 3.64 20.46
C TRP A 156 8.06 4.42 19.45
N TYR A 157 6.92 4.90 19.93
CA TYR A 157 5.95 5.73 19.20
C TYR A 157 5.70 7.03 19.93
N ARG A 158 5.89 8.17 19.25
CA ARG A 158 5.52 9.48 19.79
C ARG A 158 4.07 9.82 19.46
N VAL A 159 3.24 9.97 20.48
CA VAL A 159 1.82 10.35 20.40
C VAL A 159 1.70 11.72 19.73
N ARG A 160 0.77 11.85 18.79
CA ARG A 160 0.48 13.09 18.06
C ARG A 160 -0.90 13.64 18.40
N GLY A 161 -1.14 14.89 18.03
CA GLY A 161 -2.47 15.51 18.13
C GLY A 161 -3.51 14.70 17.36
N GLY A 162 -4.55 14.24 18.04
CA GLY A 162 -5.62 13.40 17.47
C GLY A 162 -5.41 11.88 17.63
N ASP A 163 -4.30 11.43 18.21
CA ASP A 163 -4.13 10.02 18.52
C ASP A 163 -4.97 9.57 19.72
N SER A 164 -5.37 8.30 19.69
CA SER A 164 -5.97 7.58 20.81
C SER A 164 -5.28 6.23 20.99
N LEU A 165 -5.40 5.63 22.17
CA LEU A 165 -4.85 4.27 22.36
C LEU A 165 -5.45 3.25 21.38
N ALA A 166 -6.71 3.41 20.98
CA ALA A 166 -7.35 2.54 20.00
C ALA A 166 -6.74 2.67 18.60
N THR A 167 -6.49 3.90 18.15
CA THR A 167 -5.88 4.14 16.83
C THR A 167 -4.42 3.68 16.80
N ILE A 168 -3.68 3.90 17.90
CA ILE A 168 -2.29 3.44 18.04
C ILE A 168 -2.24 1.90 18.12
N ALA A 169 -3.04 1.28 18.98
CA ALA A 169 -3.05 -0.18 19.15
C ALA A 169 -3.39 -0.90 17.83
N LYS A 170 -4.44 -0.44 17.13
CA LYS A 170 -4.80 -0.95 15.80
C LYS A 170 -3.66 -0.79 14.79
N ARG A 171 -2.95 0.34 14.81
CA ARG A 171 -1.83 0.62 13.91
C ARG A 171 -0.65 -0.35 14.12
N PHE A 172 -0.39 -0.75 15.36
CA PHE A 172 0.71 -1.66 15.71
C PHE A 172 0.27 -3.11 15.91
N ARG A 173 -0.98 -3.46 15.52
CA ARG A 173 -1.57 -4.79 15.72
C ARG A 173 -1.50 -5.29 17.18
N LEU A 174 -1.59 -4.35 18.12
CA LEU A 174 -1.71 -4.63 19.54
C LEU A 174 -3.17 -4.51 19.98
N SER A 175 -3.54 -5.17 21.08
CA SER A 175 -4.76 -4.77 21.77
C SER A 175 -4.51 -3.48 22.56
N VAL A 176 -5.56 -2.71 22.82
CA VAL A 176 -5.47 -1.53 23.70
C VAL A 176 -4.98 -1.93 25.09
N HIS A 177 -5.36 -3.14 25.54
CA HIS A 177 -4.91 -3.72 26.78
C HIS A 177 -3.39 -3.92 26.79
N ASP A 178 -2.83 -4.56 25.77
CA ASP A 178 -1.39 -4.84 25.69
C ASP A 178 -0.56 -3.55 25.57
N LEU A 179 -1.07 -2.57 24.80
CA LEU A 179 -0.42 -1.27 24.69
C LEU A 179 -0.40 -0.54 26.05
N LYS A 180 -1.48 -0.61 26.84
CA LYS A 180 -1.52 -0.05 28.19
C LYS A 180 -0.60 -0.77 29.15
N ALA A 181 -0.65 -2.11 29.16
CA ALA A 181 0.16 -2.95 30.03
C ALA A 181 1.65 -2.69 29.78
N ARG A 182 2.07 -2.64 28.51
CA ARG A 182 3.46 -2.38 28.11
C ARG A 182 3.96 -1.00 28.54
N ASN A 183 3.08 -0.01 28.56
CA ASN A 183 3.41 1.38 28.87
C ASN A 183 3.02 1.80 30.30
N HIS A 184 2.61 0.86 31.14
CA HIS A 184 2.15 1.09 32.51
C HIS A 184 1.12 2.24 32.61
N LEU A 185 0.23 2.36 31.62
CA LEU A 185 -0.71 3.47 31.55
C LEU A 185 -1.90 3.23 32.49
N PRO A 186 -2.14 4.12 33.47
CA PRO A 186 -3.23 3.94 34.44
C PRO A 186 -4.61 4.23 33.83
N SER A 187 -4.67 4.91 32.68
CA SER A 187 -5.91 5.30 32.03
C SER A 187 -5.79 5.28 30.50
N HIS A 188 -6.87 5.63 29.80
CA HIS A 188 -6.85 5.78 28.34
C HIS A 188 -6.37 7.16 27.86
N ARG A 189 -5.96 8.03 28.80
CA ARG A 189 -5.52 9.39 28.50
C ARG A 189 -4.05 9.38 28.10
N ILE A 190 -3.78 9.89 26.90
CA ILE A 190 -2.45 10.14 26.35
C ILE A 190 -2.41 11.58 25.84
N LYS A 191 -1.24 12.22 25.89
CA LYS A 191 -1.02 13.59 25.43
C LYS A 191 -0.13 13.60 24.19
N PRO A 192 -0.35 14.53 23.24
CA PRO A 192 0.60 14.77 22.16
C PRO A 192 2.00 15.02 22.74
N GLY A 193 2.98 14.25 22.27
CA GLY A 193 4.35 14.27 22.75
C GLY A 193 4.76 13.06 23.59
N ASP A 194 3.80 12.31 24.16
CA ASP A 194 4.09 11.11 24.95
C ASP A 194 4.80 10.04 24.11
N LEU A 195 5.71 9.29 24.72
CA LEU A 195 6.39 8.16 24.09
C LEU A 195 5.78 6.85 24.57
N LEU A 196 5.34 6.00 23.65
CA LEU A 196 4.76 4.69 23.91
C LEU A 196 5.60 3.58 23.27
N ALA A 197 5.97 2.57 24.04
CA ALA A 197 6.54 1.33 23.55
C ALA A 197 5.47 0.55 22.76
N VAL A 198 5.75 0.29 21.49
CA VAL A 198 4.86 -0.36 20.52
C VAL A 198 5.45 -1.66 19.94
N ALA A 199 6.73 -1.96 20.18
CA ALA A 199 7.35 -3.26 19.90
C ALA A 199 8.10 -3.81 21.14
N PRO A 200 8.37 -5.12 21.23
CA PRO A 200 9.30 -5.67 22.21
C PRO A 200 10.73 -5.19 21.91
N HIS A 201 11.53 -4.92 22.93
CA HIS A 201 12.97 -4.73 22.74
C HIS A 201 13.59 -6.05 22.30
N ALA A 202 14.33 -6.06 21.19
CA ALA A 202 15.32 -7.10 20.99
C ALA A 202 16.36 -6.95 22.12
N ARG A 203 16.52 -8.01 22.91
CA ARG A 203 17.63 -8.11 23.88
C ARG A 203 18.94 -8.30 23.15
#